data_AF-A0A358FZT7-F1
#
_entry.id   AF-A0A358FZT7-F1
#
_cell.length_a   1.000
_cell.length_b   1.000
_cell.length_c   1.000
_cell.angle_alpha   90.00
_cell.angle_beta   90.00
_cell.angle_gamma   90.00
#
_symmetry.space_group_name_H-M   'P 1'
#
loop_
_entity.id
_entity.type
_entity.pdbx_description
1 polymer ?
#
loop_
_entity_poly.entity_id
_entity_poly.type
_entity_poly.pdbx_seq_one_letter_code
_entity_poly.pdbx_strand_id
1 'polypeptide(L)'
;MTIRITLLGTGSPMPAPDRAGPSTLISAEGEHYLVDAGRGVLMRMAAAGVGAPQLSAVLLTHLHSDHITDLNDVITTRWVMTFEPTPLTIVGPVGTKHVVDHLLASLGPDIAYRLAHPEGPD
;
A
#
# COMPACT_ATOMS: atom_id res chain seq x y z
N MET A 1 -6.76 25.15 -6.66
CA MET A 1 -6.33 23.86 -6.10
C MET A 1 -7.50 23.20 -5.39
N THR A 2 -7.83 21.96 -5.74
CA THR A 2 -8.83 21.15 -5.01
C THR A 2 -8.10 19.96 -4.40
N ILE A 3 -8.24 19.79 -3.09
CA ILE A 3 -7.77 18.60 -2.37
C ILE A 3 -8.96 17.65 -2.22
N ARG A 4 -8.81 16.40 -2.65
CA ARG A 4 -9.79 15.33 -2.44
C ARG A 4 -9.30 14.39 -1.37
N ILE A 5 -10.18 14.07 -0.42
CA ILE A 5 -9.96 13.07 0.62
C ILE A 5 -10.96 11.95 0.40
N THR A 6 -10.48 10.74 0.18
CA THR A 6 -11.30 9.54 0.02
C THR A 6 -11.02 8.60 1.19
N LEU A 7 -12.05 8.32 1.98
CA LEU A 7 -11.97 7.30 3.03
C LEU A 7 -12.05 5.93 2.37
N LEU A 8 -10.90 5.28 2.21
CA LEU A 8 -10.81 3.98 1.56
C LEU A 8 -11.33 2.87 2.49
N GLY A 9 -10.98 2.97 3.77
CA GLY A 9 -11.47 2.08 4.80
C GLY A 9 -11.60 2.77 6.15
N THR A 10 -12.63 2.38 6.87
CA THR A 10 -13.05 2.99 8.16
C THR A 10 -13.31 1.93 9.23
N GLY A 11 -12.89 0.68 8.96
CA GLY A 11 -12.96 -0.45 9.89
C GLY A 11 -11.98 -0.31 11.05
N SER A 12 -11.95 -1.35 11.89
CA SER A 12 -11.06 -1.46 13.05
C SER A 12 -10.27 -2.78 12.95
N PRO A 13 -9.47 -3.17 13.95
CA PRO A 13 -8.78 -4.45 13.92
C PRO A 13 -9.73 -5.65 13.75
N MET A 14 -10.98 -5.51 14.21
CA MET A 14 -11.98 -6.55 14.08
C MET A 14 -12.53 -6.59 12.65
N PRO A 15 -12.48 -7.75 11.96
CA PRO A 15 -13.00 -7.87 10.60
C PRO A 15 -14.49 -7.54 10.54
N ALA A 16 -14.89 -6.78 9.52
CA ALA A 16 -16.28 -6.55 9.14
C ALA A 16 -16.46 -6.88 7.66
N PRO A 17 -17.62 -7.44 7.25
CA PRO A 17 -17.83 -7.87 5.87
C PRO A 17 -17.88 -6.72 4.86
N ASP A 18 -18.21 -5.51 5.33
CA ASP A 18 -18.50 -4.34 4.50
C ASP A 18 -17.55 -3.16 4.75
N ARG A 19 -16.51 -3.33 5.59
CA ARG A 19 -15.57 -2.26 5.94
C ARG A 19 -14.12 -2.72 5.80
N ALA A 20 -13.40 -2.10 4.87
CA ALA A 20 -11.94 -2.19 4.78
C ALA A 20 -11.26 -1.56 6.01
N GLY A 21 -10.04 -1.99 6.30
CA GLY A 21 -9.23 -1.49 7.41
C GLY A 21 -8.85 -0.02 7.25
N PRO A 22 -8.39 0.64 8.32
CA PRO A 22 -8.02 2.05 8.32
C PRO A 22 -7.13 2.42 7.12
N SER A 23 -7.65 3.28 6.25
CA SER A 23 -6.90 3.83 5.11
C SER A 23 -7.61 5.05 4.52
N THR A 24 -6.84 6.08 4.20
CA THR A 24 -7.35 7.31 3.57
C THR A 24 -6.45 7.73 2.41
N LEU A 25 -7.05 8.03 1.27
CA LEU A 25 -6.35 8.56 0.11
C LEU A 25 -6.53 10.07 0.05
N ILE A 26 -5.41 10.79 0.00
CA ILE A 26 -5.37 12.24 -0.23
C ILE A 26 -4.88 12.44 -1.67
N SER A 27 -5.61 13.23 -2.45
CA SER A 27 -5.25 13.50 -3.85
C SER A 27 -5.33 14.99 -4.17
N ALA A 28 -4.26 15.52 -4.75
CA ALA A 28 -4.17 16.91 -5.18
C ALA A 28 -3.21 17.01 -6.36
N GLU A 29 -3.62 17.67 -7.44
CA GLU A 29 -2.75 17.98 -8.60
C GLU A 29 -1.98 16.78 -9.20
N GLY A 30 -2.58 15.59 -9.19
CA GLY A 30 -1.96 14.36 -9.72
C GLY A 30 -1.06 13.62 -8.72
N GLU A 31 -0.84 14.20 -7.53
CA GLU A 31 -0.17 13.53 -6.43
C GLU A 31 -1.17 12.73 -5.58
N HIS A 32 -0.74 11.56 -5.12
CA HIS A 32 -1.55 10.65 -4.33
C HIS A 32 -0.79 10.17 -3.09
N TYR A 33 -1.33 10.50 -1.92
CA TYR A 33 -0.77 10.08 -0.63
C TYR A 33 -1.72 9.11 0.04
N LEU A 34 -1.22 7.94 0.41
CA LEU A 34 -1.97 6.96 1.19
C LEU A 34 -1.63 7.14 2.68
N VAL A 35 -2.64 7.38 3.51
CA VAL A 35 -2.52 7.38 4.97
C VAL A 35 -3.02 6.04 5.50
N ASP A 36 -2.11 5.26 6.09
CA ASP A 36 -2.28 3.87 6.52
C ASP A 36 -2.66 2.87 5.40
N ALA A 37 -2.29 1.61 5.61
CA ALA A 37 -2.48 0.51 4.67
C ALA A 37 -3.20 -0.66 5.38
N GLY A 38 -4.41 -0.40 5.86
CA GLY A 38 -5.28 -1.43 6.42
C GLY A 38 -5.84 -2.41 5.39
N ARG A 39 -6.42 -3.51 5.88
CA ARG A 39 -6.92 -4.61 5.05
C ARG A 39 -7.86 -4.15 3.93
N GLY A 40 -7.60 -4.60 2.70
CA GLY A 40 -8.38 -4.33 1.50
C GLY A 40 -8.05 -3.00 0.81
N VAL A 41 -6.99 -2.30 1.22
CA VAL A 41 -6.68 -0.94 0.74
C VAL A 41 -6.53 -0.86 -0.78
N LEU A 42 -5.83 -1.80 -1.43
CA LEU A 42 -5.63 -1.77 -2.88
C LEU A 42 -6.92 -1.96 -3.67
N MET A 43 -7.83 -2.81 -3.19
CA MET A 43 -9.17 -2.94 -3.82
C MET A 43 -9.95 -1.63 -3.74
N ARG A 44 -9.84 -0.91 -2.62
CA ARG A 44 -10.52 0.38 -2.42
C ARG A 44 -9.87 1.49 -3.23
N MET A 45 -8.54 1.50 -3.34
CA MET A 45 -7.80 2.43 -4.20
C MET A 45 -8.17 2.24 -5.68
N ALA A 46 -8.21 0.98 -6.16
CA ALA A 46 -8.64 0.66 -7.51
C ALA A 46 -10.09 1.13 -7.77
N ALA A 47 -11.00 0.92 -6.82
CA ALA A 47 -12.38 1.44 -6.89
C ALA A 47 -12.44 2.98 -6.91
N ALA A 48 -11.44 3.66 -6.33
CA ALA A 48 -11.26 5.11 -6.40
C ALA A 48 -10.52 5.59 -7.66
N GLY A 49 -10.12 4.68 -8.55
CA GLY A 49 -9.43 4.99 -9.80
C GLY A 49 -7.94 5.30 -9.66
N VAL A 50 -7.30 4.86 -8.57
CA VAL A 50 -5.87 5.08 -8.31
C VAL A 50 -5.16 3.76 -8.09
N GLY A 51 -4.15 3.46 -8.89
CA GLY A 51 -3.29 2.28 -8.74
C GLY A 51 -2.09 2.53 -7.81
N ALA A 52 -1.47 1.47 -7.31
CA ALA A 52 -0.27 1.56 -6.48
C ALA A 52 0.90 2.32 -7.13
N PRO A 53 1.18 2.19 -8.45
CA PRO A 53 2.21 2.98 -9.13
C PRO A 53 2.03 4.50 -9.05
N GLN A 54 0.80 4.97 -8.85
CA GLN A 54 0.48 6.40 -8.78
C GLN A 54 0.72 7.00 -7.40
N LEU A 55 1.06 6.19 -6.38
CA LEU A 55 1.34 6.69 -5.04
C LEU A 55 2.67 7.45 -5.01
N SER A 56 2.59 8.68 -4.50
CA SER A 56 3.72 9.55 -4.21
C SER A 56 4.40 9.13 -2.90
N ALA A 57 3.61 8.79 -1.88
CA ALA A 57 4.10 8.23 -0.62
C ALA A 57 3.00 7.50 0.17
N VAL A 58 3.44 6.66 1.11
CA VAL A 58 2.61 6.08 2.17
C VAL A 58 2.99 6.72 3.51
N LEU A 59 1.99 7.17 4.26
CA LEU A 59 2.12 7.81 5.57
C LEU A 59 1.49 6.89 6.63
N LEU A 60 2.28 6.37 7.56
CA LEU A 60 1.81 5.50 8.63
C LEU A 60 1.60 6.32 9.90
N THR A 61 0.40 6.24 10.46
CA THR A 61 0.06 6.94 11.71
C THR A 61 0.72 6.27 12.91
N HIS A 62 0.67 4.94 12.97
CA HIS A 62 1.30 4.10 13.98
C HIS A 62 1.45 2.65 13.46
N LEU A 63 2.07 1.78 14.26
CA LEU A 63 2.46 0.43 13.84
C LEU A 63 1.54 -0.68 14.40
N HIS A 64 0.26 -0.38 14.64
CA HIS A 64 -0.71 -1.44 14.89
C HIS A 64 -1.00 -2.21 13.60
N SER A 65 -1.24 -3.50 13.73
CA SER A 65 -1.37 -4.41 12.60
C SER A 65 -2.47 -3.95 11.63
N ASP A 66 -3.62 -3.49 12.12
CA ASP A 66 -4.74 -3.06 11.29
C ASP A 66 -4.47 -1.82 10.44
N HIS A 67 -3.43 -1.04 10.75
CA HIS A 67 -2.96 0.10 9.95
C HIS A 67 -1.86 -0.25 8.95
N ILE A 68 -1.23 -1.43 9.08
CA ILE A 68 -0.09 -1.84 8.25
C ILE A 68 -0.27 -3.22 7.59
N THR A 69 -1.41 -3.88 7.80
CA THR A 69 -1.64 -5.29 7.40
C THR A 69 -1.36 -5.49 5.91
N ASP A 70 -1.80 -4.55 5.07
CA ASP A 70 -1.65 -4.64 3.62
C ASP A 70 -0.53 -3.74 3.09
N LEU A 71 0.35 -3.23 3.97
CA LEU A 71 1.52 -2.46 3.53
C LEU A 71 2.43 -3.30 2.63
N ASN A 72 2.56 -4.60 2.92
CA ASN A 72 3.29 -5.54 2.07
C ASN A 72 2.66 -5.65 0.67
N ASP A 73 1.33 -5.71 0.60
CA ASP A 73 0.62 -5.82 -0.68
C ASP A 73 0.75 -4.53 -1.50
N VAL A 74 0.68 -3.36 -0.85
CA VAL A 74 0.97 -2.06 -1.51
C VAL A 74 2.38 -2.05 -2.11
N ILE A 75 3.38 -2.51 -1.35
CA ILE A 75 4.79 -2.59 -1.82
C ILE A 75 4.91 -3.55 -3.00
N THR A 76 4.40 -4.78 -2.86
CA THR A 76 4.52 -5.83 -3.88
C THR A 76 3.75 -5.48 -5.14
N THR A 77 2.51 -5.02 -5.03
CA THR A 77 1.70 -4.63 -6.18
C THR A 77 2.34 -3.48 -6.94
N ARG A 78 2.91 -2.48 -6.24
CA ARG A 78 3.64 -1.41 -6.90
C ARG A 78 4.85 -1.96 -7.66
N TRP A 79 5.66 -2.82 -7.05
CA TRP A 79 6.81 -3.45 -7.71
C TRP A 79 6.41 -4.26 -8.95
N VAL A 80 5.37 -5.09 -8.86
CA VAL A 80 4.87 -5.91 -9.98
C VAL A 80 4.35 -5.05 -11.13
N MET A 81 3.73 -3.89 -10.83
CA MET A 81 3.14 -3.01 -11.83
C MET A 81 4.12 -1.95 -12.38
N THR A 82 5.37 -1.90 -11.91
CA THR A 82 6.38 -0.95 -12.40
C THR A 82 7.58 -1.65 -12.99
N PHE A 83 7.91 -1.37 -14.24
CA PHE A 83 9.05 -1.96 -14.96
C PHE A 83 10.38 -1.21 -14.76
N GLU A 84 10.32 -0.03 -14.13
CA GLU A 84 11.50 0.77 -13.80
C GLU A 84 11.71 0.86 -12.28
N PRO A 85 12.95 1.09 -11.81
CA PRO A 85 13.23 1.33 -10.40
C PRO A 85 12.50 2.59 -9.92
N THR A 86 11.34 2.40 -9.31
CA THR A 86 10.57 3.48 -8.69
C THR A 86 10.56 3.23 -7.18
N PRO A 87 11.35 3.95 -6.37
CA PRO A 87 11.25 3.83 -4.92
C PRO A 87 9.88 4.30 -4.44
N LEU A 88 9.30 3.62 -3.44
CA LEU A 88 8.12 4.10 -2.72
C LEU A 88 8.56 4.75 -1.41
N THR A 89 8.28 6.04 -1.24
CA THR A 89 8.52 6.71 0.04
C THR A 89 7.51 6.26 1.08
N ILE A 90 7.99 5.76 2.22
CA ILE A 90 7.17 5.38 3.37
C ILE A 90 7.64 6.21 4.56
N VAL A 91 6.74 6.99 5.14
CA VAL A 91 7.00 7.84 6.31
C VAL A 91 6.13 7.36 7.47
N GLY A 92 6.70 7.22 8.65
CA GLY A 92 5.98 6.76 9.84
C GLY A 92 6.79 6.94 11.11
N PRO A 93 6.30 6.44 12.26
CA PRO A 93 7.00 6.57 13.54
C PRO A 93 8.29 5.74 13.60
N VAL A 94 9.04 5.90 14.69
CA VAL A 94 10.17 5.03 15.04
C VAL A 94 9.73 3.56 14.95
N GLY A 95 10.52 2.72 14.29
CA GLY A 95 10.19 1.32 14.00
C GLY A 95 9.68 1.07 12.59
N THR A 96 9.25 2.10 11.85
CA THR A 96 8.75 1.95 10.46
C THR A 96 9.76 1.24 9.57
N LYS A 97 11.04 1.66 9.62
CA LYS A 97 12.10 1.01 8.83
C LYS A 97 12.24 -0.48 9.18
N HIS A 98 12.19 -0.83 10.46
CA HIS A 98 12.30 -2.21 10.91
C HIS A 98 11.15 -3.07 10.38
N VAL A 99 9.92 -2.56 10.43
CA VAL A 99 8.75 -3.22 9.82
C VAL A 99 8.97 -3.43 8.32
N VAL A 100 9.32 -2.38 7.59
CA VAL A 100 9.51 -2.46 6.12
C VAL A 100 10.64 -3.43 5.76
N ASP A 101 11.78 -3.41 6.45
CA ASP A 101 12.88 -4.33 6.21
C ASP A 101 12.43 -5.80 6.38
N HIS A 102 11.60 -6.09 7.40
CA HIS A 102 11.07 -7.44 7.63
C HIS A 102 9.98 -7.85 6.63
N LEU A 103 9.16 -6.92 6.16
CA LEU A 103 8.23 -7.17 5.05
C LEU A 103 9.00 -7.49 3.76
N LEU A 104 10.04 -6.73 3.44
CA LEU A 104 10.88 -7.01 2.27
C LEU A 104 11.60 -8.35 2.40
N ALA A 105 12.09 -8.70 3.59
CA ALA A 105 12.69 -10.00 3.85
C ALA A 105 11.69 -11.15 3.67
N SER A 106 10.42 -10.98 4.07
CA SER A 106 9.40 -12.01 3.89
C SER A 106 8.98 -12.20 2.43
N LEU A 107 9.15 -11.18 1.59
CA LEU A 107 8.91 -11.23 0.14
C LEU A 107 10.04 -11.90 -0.65
N GLY A 108 11.18 -12.22 -0.04
CA GLY A 108 12.32 -12.84 -0.72
C GLY A 108 11.96 -14.09 -1.55
N PRO A 109 11.20 -15.06 -1.02
CA PRO A 109 10.74 -16.21 -1.79
C PRO A 109 9.80 -15.86 -2.96
N ASP A 110 8.89 -14.88 -2.79
CA ASP A 110 7.98 -14.42 -3.87
C ASP A 110 8.77 -13.78 -5.01
N ILE A 111 9.69 -12.88 -4.68
CA ILE A 111 10.58 -12.22 -5.65
C ILE A 111 11.39 -13.27 -6.41
N ALA A 112 11.98 -14.23 -5.70
CA ALA A 112 12.75 -15.32 -6.34
C ALA A 112 11.87 -16.16 -7.28
N TYR A 113 10.64 -16.48 -6.88
CA TYR A 113 9.71 -17.25 -7.70
C TYR A 113 9.33 -16.52 -8.99
N ARG A 114 9.03 -15.22 -8.91
CA ARG A 114 8.68 -14.38 -10.08
C ARG A 114 9.84 -14.18 -11.05
N LEU A 115 11.06 -14.03 -10.53
CA LEU A 115 12.25 -13.92 -11.38
C LEU A 115 12.59 -15.23 -12.08
N ALA A 116 12.29 -16.38 -11.45
CA ALA A 116 12.50 -17.70 -12.05
C ALA A 116 11.40 -18.10 -13.04
N HIS A 117 10.18 -17.57 -12.87
CA HIS A 117 9.02 -17.82 -13.74
C HIS A 117 8.49 -16.50 -14.28
N PRO A 118 9.17 -15.88 -15.26
CA PRO A 118 8.65 -14.69 -15.93
C PRO A 118 7.46 -15.09 -16.80
N GLU A 119 6.29 -15.28 -16.19
CA GLU A 119 5.06 -15.36 -16.97
C GLU A 119 4.80 -13.97 -17.59
N GLY A 120 4.59 -13.97 -18.91
CA GLY A 120 4.17 -12.77 -19.64
C GLY A 120 2.81 -12.29 -19.15
N PRO A 121 2.41 -11.04 -19.46
CA PRO A 121 1.13 -10.51 -19.01
C PRO A 121 -0.03 -11.37 -19.55
N ASP A 122 -0.94 -11.76 -18.66
CA ASP A 122 -2.32 -12.12 -19.00
C ASP A 122 -3.07 -10.91 -19.60
#